data_AF-A0AAN6GSC3-F1
#
_entry.id   AF-A0AAN6GSC3-F1
#
_cell.length_a   1.000
_cell.length_b   1.000
_cell.length_c   1.000
_cell.angle_alpha   90.00
_cell.angle_beta   90.00
_cell.angle_gamma   90.00
#
_symmetry.space_group_name_H-M   'P 1'
#
loop_
_entity.id
_entity.type
_entity.pdbx_description
1 polymer ?
#
loop_
_entity_poly.entity_id
_entity_poly.type
_entity_poly.pdbx_seq_one_letter_code
_entity_poly.pdbx_strand_id
1 'polypeptide(L)'
;MQAMELDRPPSSAARFWHTPELVRLILSHLARERVDLLAISRVNRALRTIVLPFLVRTLDLPLCRLDQYASFFYEHPELDHHVRYVRIIDDAVTTNFWYREDGQRGTGTRASELLSQLTCPDVSSSVSRFQWKELLNFIGSRWPLARFDITAGASSAEDIGKALKTSRMAQNVVAIRWIADHPEPANPNIDTENRLARYTECWSHVSEVVNGITLAQRTADIKLATLQINEHLFGHEDHLAILSALWEGLRKVESGPIQTLSININKCHYEVFDESMFFDSGWPQLKRLMLDFAWDEVDAWTVLESERISAMDIDSWISDHPQLQHLDIFSASRIPSLSLENEFSYLRSIALRGCDPEPVGAFLLRSGPQLIELELPRFIAGGGVRAAIRPGMVLPNLRVLRAPPRAVMAMIDGQHAPQLAHIEFNPVRTHGELMLVEWILPGSNASTQITCLDIDLQGEKVVDATHELGCTIFTMDRLPSLTELCLRSTYSIHIDGWFDSDRYLKGILADLQWMPPLRVLRIEEMDIQPFPDSGPAELETFEYPLKLDYLIWHSPRFNCTQYYRVIRQPLEEVANPYAEPPLTLLKFQRLPASFRANISDEGEWIQSSRLRHNNTIFDHTVSPPRLRHQPWMS
;
A
#
# COMPACT_ATOMS: atom_id res chain seq x y z
N MET A 1 -9.80 14.48 -67.38
CA MET A 1 -9.25 13.16 -67.04
C MET A 1 -8.76 13.16 -65.58
N GLN A 2 -9.66 13.49 -64.64
CA GLN A 2 -9.42 13.50 -63.18
C GLN A 2 -10.76 13.21 -62.51
N ALA A 3 -11.19 11.96 -62.60
CA ALA A 3 -12.33 11.40 -61.88
C ALA A 3 -12.13 9.89 -61.83
N MET A 4 -11.14 9.44 -61.05
CA MET A 4 -10.91 8.02 -60.73
C MET A 4 -9.83 7.91 -59.63
N GLU A 5 -10.14 8.39 -58.43
CA GLU A 5 -9.32 8.08 -57.25
C GLU A 5 -10.19 7.93 -55.98
N LEU A 6 -11.41 7.41 -56.13
CA LEU A 6 -12.41 7.34 -55.06
C LEU A 6 -12.78 5.91 -54.61
N ASP A 7 -11.98 4.91 -54.94
CA ASP A 7 -12.28 3.51 -54.59
C ASP A 7 -11.04 2.71 -54.16
N ARG A 8 -10.08 3.35 -53.47
CA ARG A 8 -9.10 2.57 -52.69
C ARG A 8 -9.78 2.15 -51.39
N PRO A 9 -9.92 0.84 -51.11
CA PRO A 9 -10.45 0.40 -49.82
C PRO A 9 -9.58 1.00 -48.71
N PRO A 10 -10.20 1.45 -47.59
CA PRO A 10 -9.46 2.01 -46.48
C PRO A 10 -8.34 1.04 -46.08
N SER A 11 -7.14 1.58 -45.86
CA SER A 11 -6.00 0.78 -45.44
C SER A 11 -6.36 -0.06 -44.22
N SER A 12 -5.71 -1.20 -44.03
CA SER A 12 -5.97 -2.03 -42.83
C SER A 12 -5.79 -1.25 -41.53
N ALA A 13 -4.86 -0.28 -41.50
CA ALA A 13 -4.72 0.66 -40.40
C ALA A 13 -5.93 1.59 -40.26
N ALA A 14 -6.44 2.15 -41.36
CA ALA A 14 -7.66 2.97 -41.33
C ALA A 14 -8.86 2.14 -40.83
N ARG A 15 -9.06 0.92 -41.33
CA ARG A 15 -10.12 0.02 -40.85
C ARG A 15 -9.96 -0.30 -39.36
N PHE A 16 -8.74 -0.60 -38.91
CA PHE A 16 -8.44 -0.87 -37.50
C PHE A 16 -8.87 0.30 -36.59
N TRP A 17 -8.45 1.52 -36.92
CA TRP A 17 -8.78 2.71 -36.12
C TRP A 17 -10.25 3.15 -36.23
N HIS A 18 -10.97 2.68 -37.24
CA HIS A 18 -12.43 2.85 -37.39
C HIS A 18 -13.26 1.73 -36.76
N THR A 19 -12.62 0.72 -36.14
CA THR A 19 -13.29 -0.34 -35.37
C THR A 19 -13.13 -0.05 -33.87
N PRO A 20 -14.13 0.57 -33.20
CA PRO A 20 -14.01 0.98 -31.80
C PRO A 20 -13.64 -0.17 -30.87
N GLU A 21 -14.09 -1.40 -31.13
CA GLU A 21 -13.83 -2.58 -30.31
C GLU A 21 -12.33 -2.92 -30.26
N LEU A 22 -11.64 -2.83 -31.41
CA LEU A 22 -10.21 -3.09 -31.50
C LEU A 22 -9.40 -2.00 -30.81
N VAL A 23 -9.82 -0.74 -30.98
CA VAL A 23 -9.19 0.39 -30.29
C VAL A 23 -9.40 0.24 -28.77
N ARG A 24 -10.61 -0.07 -28.31
CA ARG A 24 -10.91 -0.32 -26.89
C ARG A 24 -10.06 -1.43 -26.29
N LEU A 25 -9.81 -2.51 -27.04
CA LEU A 25 -8.93 -3.59 -26.61
C LEU A 25 -7.48 -3.11 -26.41
N ILE A 26 -6.96 -2.25 -27.29
CA ILE A 26 -5.62 -1.65 -27.07
C ILE A 26 -5.66 -0.71 -25.86
N LEU A 27 -6.67 0.15 -25.76
CA LEU A 27 -6.76 1.13 -24.68
C LEU A 27 -6.88 0.46 -23.31
N SER A 28 -7.51 -0.72 -23.20
CA SER A 28 -7.54 -1.46 -21.93
C SER A 28 -6.15 -1.92 -21.50
N HIS A 29 -5.27 -2.30 -22.43
CA HIS A 29 -3.87 -2.61 -22.12
C HIS A 29 -3.08 -1.36 -21.69
N LEU A 30 -3.38 -0.20 -22.28
CA LEU A 30 -2.70 1.08 -21.98
C LEU A 30 -3.26 1.82 -20.78
N ALA A 31 -4.47 1.46 -20.32
CA ALA A 31 -5.12 2.05 -19.16
C ALA A 31 -4.33 1.86 -17.87
N ARG A 32 -3.45 0.84 -17.84
CA ARG A 32 -2.61 0.50 -16.69
C ARG A 32 -1.82 1.69 -16.14
N GLU A 33 -1.15 2.43 -17.02
CA GLU A 33 -0.30 3.55 -16.59
C GLU A 33 -0.96 4.91 -16.77
N ARG A 34 -2.10 4.98 -17.46
CA ARG A 34 -2.90 6.18 -17.81
C ARG A 34 -2.16 7.26 -18.60
N VAL A 35 -0.86 7.43 -18.42
CA VAL A 35 -0.01 8.39 -19.15
C VAL A 35 0.00 8.05 -20.65
N ASP A 36 -0.04 6.76 -21.01
CA ASP A 36 -0.17 6.33 -22.41
C ASP A 36 -1.53 6.73 -23.00
N LEU A 37 -2.61 6.59 -22.23
CA LEU A 37 -3.92 7.08 -22.62
C LEU A 37 -3.90 8.61 -22.81
N LEU A 38 -3.29 9.34 -21.89
CA LEU A 38 -3.15 10.80 -22.02
C LEU A 38 -2.36 11.16 -23.28
N ALA A 39 -1.26 10.47 -23.58
CA ALA A 39 -0.48 10.68 -24.80
C ALA A 39 -1.32 10.43 -26.06
N ILE A 40 -2.05 9.32 -26.12
CA ILE A 40 -2.94 8.99 -27.25
C ILE A 40 -4.06 10.02 -27.41
N SER A 41 -4.63 10.50 -26.31
CA SER A 41 -5.71 11.51 -26.33
C SER A 41 -5.27 12.85 -26.94
N ARG A 42 -3.95 13.10 -27.01
CA ARG A 42 -3.37 14.30 -27.61
C ARG A 42 -3.11 14.16 -29.11
N VAL A 43 -3.04 12.94 -29.66
CA VAL A 43 -2.71 12.68 -31.08
C VAL A 43 -3.80 13.20 -32.02
N ASN A 44 -5.07 12.90 -31.75
CA ASN A 44 -6.20 13.36 -32.57
C ASN A 44 -7.51 13.37 -31.75
N ARG A 45 -8.43 14.29 -32.09
CA ARG A 45 -9.79 14.38 -31.54
C ARG A 45 -10.57 13.07 -31.60
N ALA A 46 -10.50 12.30 -32.67
CA ALA A 46 -11.22 11.02 -32.79
C ALA A 46 -10.77 10.02 -31.71
N LEU A 47 -9.45 9.89 -31.49
CA LEU A 47 -8.90 9.04 -30.44
C LEU A 47 -9.24 9.59 -29.06
N ARG A 48 -9.20 10.91 -28.88
CA ARG A 48 -9.60 11.56 -27.62
C ARG A 48 -11.01 11.17 -27.19
N THR A 49 -11.98 11.18 -28.10
CA THR A 49 -13.37 10.79 -27.80
C THR A 49 -13.49 9.33 -27.34
N ILE A 50 -12.61 8.45 -27.80
CA ILE A 50 -12.58 7.04 -27.37
C ILE A 50 -11.83 6.90 -26.03
N VAL A 51 -10.74 7.64 -25.84
CA VAL A 51 -9.84 7.51 -24.68
C VAL A 51 -10.38 8.16 -23.41
N LEU A 52 -10.99 9.35 -23.51
CA LEU A 52 -11.48 10.07 -22.34
C LEU A 52 -12.43 9.23 -21.47
N PRO A 53 -13.42 8.50 -22.03
CA PRO A 53 -14.24 7.55 -21.28
C PRO A 53 -13.44 6.51 -20.46
N PHE A 54 -12.30 6.04 -20.97
CA PHE A 54 -11.45 5.09 -20.25
C PHE A 54 -10.70 5.76 -19.10
N LEU A 55 -10.21 6.98 -19.32
CA LEU A 55 -9.49 7.74 -18.29
C LEU A 55 -10.37 8.10 -17.10
N VAL A 56 -11.64 8.47 -17.35
CA VAL A 56 -12.57 8.92 -16.31
C VAL A 56 -13.31 7.76 -15.63
N ARG A 57 -13.22 6.53 -16.15
CA ARG A 57 -13.90 5.37 -15.58
C ARG A 57 -13.54 5.14 -14.12
N THR A 58 -12.29 5.44 -13.78
CA THR A 58 -11.73 5.28 -12.45
C THR A 58 -11.05 6.57 -12.01
N LEU A 59 -11.64 7.27 -11.04
CA LEU A 59 -11.13 8.54 -10.53
C LEU A 59 -10.45 8.35 -9.18
N ASP A 60 -9.28 8.97 -9.04
CA ASP A 60 -8.53 9.07 -7.80
C ASP A 60 -8.47 10.55 -7.42
N LEU A 61 -9.38 10.96 -6.53
CA LEU A 61 -9.71 12.35 -6.23
C LEU A 61 -9.09 12.79 -4.89
N PRO A 62 -7.91 13.41 -4.88
CA PRO A 62 -7.44 14.14 -3.72
C PRO A 62 -8.30 15.39 -3.52
N LEU A 63 -8.69 15.67 -2.26
CA LEU A 63 -9.50 16.84 -1.92
C LEU A 63 -8.87 18.14 -2.44
N CYS A 64 -7.55 18.28 -2.35
CA CYS A 64 -6.84 19.49 -2.78
C CYS A 64 -6.96 19.81 -4.28
N ARG A 65 -7.38 18.86 -5.12
CA ARG A 65 -7.54 19.08 -6.59
C ARG A 65 -8.98 19.03 -7.05
N LEU A 66 -9.94 19.03 -6.12
CA LEU A 66 -11.33 18.86 -6.44
C LEU A 66 -11.84 19.87 -7.48
N ASP A 67 -11.49 21.15 -7.32
CA ASP A 67 -11.94 22.22 -8.21
C ASP A 67 -11.49 21.99 -9.67
N GLN A 68 -10.32 21.37 -9.86
CA GLN A 68 -9.80 21.02 -11.19
C GLN A 68 -10.66 19.92 -11.83
N TYR A 69 -11.03 18.90 -11.05
CA TYR A 69 -11.94 17.85 -11.52
C TYR A 69 -13.35 18.38 -11.78
N ALA A 70 -13.89 19.19 -10.88
CA ALA A 70 -15.20 19.80 -11.05
C ALA A 70 -15.24 20.62 -12.35
N SER A 71 -14.25 21.50 -12.56
CA SER A 71 -14.11 22.30 -13.79
C SER A 71 -14.04 21.41 -15.04
N PHE A 72 -13.21 20.37 -15.01
CA PHE A 72 -13.09 19.42 -16.12
C PHE A 72 -14.43 18.76 -16.47
N PHE A 73 -15.20 18.28 -15.49
CA PHE A 73 -16.49 17.66 -15.76
C PHE A 73 -17.58 18.69 -16.12
N TYR A 74 -17.51 19.93 -15.65
CA TYR A 74 -18.39 21.00 -16.14
C TYR A 74 -18.18 21.28 -17.64
N GLU A 75 -16.94 21.24 -18.11
CA GLU A 75 -16.61 21.38 -19.54
C GLU A 75 -16.96 20.14 -20.37
N HIS A 76 -16.99 18.96 -19.73
CA HIS A 76 -17.22 17.66 -20.36
C HIS A 76 -18.35 16.85 -19.69
N PRO A 77 -19.60 17.35 -19.67
CA PRO A 77 -20.72 16.66 -19.02
C PRO A 77 -21.05 15.30 -19.64
N GLU A 78 -20.68 15.08 -20.90
CA GLU A 78 -20.81 13.79 -21.56
C GLU A 78 -19.99 12.68 -20.86
N LEU A 79 -18.99 13.00 -20.05
CA LEU A 79 -18.13 12.01 -19.41
C LEU A 79 -18.71 11.43 -18.11
N ASP A 80 -19.75 12.04 -17.54
CA ASP A 80 -20.29 11.66 -16.23
C ASP A 80 -20.78 10.20 -16.16
N HIS A 81 -21.44 9.74 -17.23
CA HIS A 81 -21.99 8.39 -17.30
C HIS A 81 -20.92 7.29 -17.48
N HIS A 82 -19.66 7.68 -17.71
CA HIS A 82 -18.53 6.77 -17.82
C HIS A 82 -17.83 6.53 -16.47
N VAL A 83 -18.05 7.39 -15.47
CA VAL A 83 -17.45 7.25 -14.13
C VAL A 83 -18.07 6.05 -13.41
N ARG A 84 -17.23 5.10 -12.98
CA ARG A 84 -17.66 3.84 -12.31
C ARG A 84 -17.09 3.68 -10.92
N TYR A 85 -15.82 4.02 -10.73
CA TYR A 85 -15.13 3.86 -9.45
C TYR A 85 -14.49 5.18 -9.07
N VAL A 86 -14.77 5.67 -7.86
CA VAL A 86 -14.27 6.95 -7.38
C VAL A 86 -13.67 6.74 -6.01
N ARG A 87 -12.37 7.00 -5.89
CA ARG A 87 -11.70 7.14 -4.59
C ARG A 87 -11.64 8.62 -4.23
N ILE A 88 -12.10 8.97 -3.04
CA ILE A 88 -11.99 10.30 -2.47
C ILE A 88 -10.99 10.22 -1.32
N ILE A 89 -9.92 11.02 -1.39
CA ILE A 89 -8.85 11.01 -0.39
C ILE A 89 -8.70 12.40 0.21
N ASP A 90 -8.79 12.47 1.53
CA ASP A 90 -8.21 13.58 2.29
C ASP A 90 -6.68 13.51 2.22
N ASP A 91 -6.13 14.12 1.18
CA ASP A 91 -4.71 14.07 0.88
C ASP A 91 -3.87 14.85 1.92
N ALA A 92 -4.47 15.86 2.56
CA ALA A 92 -3.84 16.55 3.69
C ALA A 92 -3.71 15.63 4.90
N VAL A 93 -4.76 14.87 5.24
CA VAL A 93 -4.70 13.93 6.36
C VAL A 93 -3.76 12.77 6.08
N THR A 94 -3.87 12.15 4.91
CA THR A 94 -2.99 11.02 4.55
C THR A 94 -1.52 11.43 4.54
N THR A 95 -1.18 12.61 4.00
CA THR A 95 0.20 13.10 4.00
C THR A 95 0.67 13.40 5.42
N ASN A 96 -0.16 14.03 6.26
CA ASN A 96 0.26 14.53 7.56
C ASN A 96 0.16 13.54 8.72
N PHE A 97 -0.59 12.44 8.58
CA PHE A 97 -0.90 11.53 9.69
C PHE A 97 -0.81 10.04 9.34
N TRP A 98 -0.82 9.67 8.06
CA TRP A 98 -0.66 8.27 7.65
C TRP A 98 0.80 7.96 7.35
N TYR A 99 1.57 7.67 8.39
CA TYR A 99 2.96 7.26 8.29
C TYR A 99 3.15 5.78 8.59
N ARG A 100 4.33 5.28 8.25
CA ARG A 100 4.77 3.93 8.66
C ARG A 100 5.02 3.92 10.17
N GLU A 101 4.84 2.75 10.79
CA GLU A 101 5.05 2.47 12.23
C GLU A 101 6.43 2.94 12.75
N ASP A 102 7.43 2.99 11.88
CA ASP A 102 8.84 3.31 12.17
C ASP A 102 9.30 4.63 11.56
N GLY A 103 8.42 5.36 10.88
CA GLY A 103 8.71 6.72 10.44
C GLY A 103 8.76 7.64 11.66
N GLN A 104 9.95 8.13 12.05
CA GLN A 104 10.01 9.21 13.03
C GLN A 104 9.23 10.41 12.49
N ARG A 105 8.34 10.97 13.31
CA ARG A 105 7.74 12.28 13.01
C ARG A 105 8.87 13.25 12.75
N GLY A 106 8.93 13.80 11.54
CA GLY A 106 9.63 15.05 11.33
C GLY A 106 8.95 16.10 12.20
N THR A 107 9.48 16.34 13.40
CA THR A 107 9.11 17.50 14.21
C THR A 107 9.55 18.74 13.43
N GLY A 108 8.66 19.30 12.61
CA GLY A 108 9.02 20.52 11.89
C GLY A 108 8.05 20.96 10.82
N THR A 109 7.43 22.11 11.12
CA THR A 109 6.84 23.11 10.20
C THR A 109 7.49 23.21 8.80
N ARG A 110 8.78 22.90 8.64
CA ARG A 110 9.49 22.88 7.34
C ARG A 110 8.99 21.83 6.33
N ALA A 111 8.50 20.67 6.76
CA ALA A 111 7.97 19.67 5.82
C ALA A 111 6.71 20.17 5.12
N SER A 112 5.86 20.89 5.85
CA SER A 112 4.64 21.52 5.34
C SER A 112 4.93 22.65 4.32
N GLU A 113 5.98 23.45 4.54
CA GLU A 113 6.40 24.53 3.63
C GLU A 113 7.03 24.06 2.30
N LEU A 114 7.62 22.86 2.27
CA LEU A 114 8.18 22.26 1.05
C LEU A 114 7.15 21.39 0.32
N LEU A 115 6.25 20.72 1.04
CA LEU A 115 5.11 20.00 0.44
C LEU A 115 4.16 20.95 -0.29
N SER A 116 3.94 22.17 0.22
CA SER A 116 3.17 23.18 -0.50
C SER A 116 3.80 23.51 -1.86
N GLN A 117 5.12 23.42 -2.00
CA GLN A 117 5.80 23.67 -3.28
C GLN A 117 5.77 22.49 -4.26
N LEU A 118 5.59 21.25 -3.77
CA LEU A 118 5.78 20.02 -4.57
C LEU A 118 4.49 19.25 -4.91
N THR A 119 3.41 19.43 -4.15
CA THR A 119 2.17 18.64 -4.37
C THR A 119 0.90 19.47 -4.49
N CYS A 120 0.85 20.66 -3.85
CA CYS A 120 -0.21 21.66 -4.02
C CYS A 120 0.19 22.99 -3.35
N PRO A 121 0.24 24.14 -4.06
CA PRO A 121 0.61 25.45 -3.50
C PRO A 121 -0.20 25.93 -2.28
N ASP A 122 -1.38 25.35 -2.04
CA ASP A 122 -2.40 25.87 -1.13
C ASP A 122 -2.79 24.95 0.04
N VAL A 123 -1.92 24.03 0.48
CA VAL A 123 -2.16 23.24 1.72
C VAL A 123 -1.97 24.09 3.00
N SER A 124 -2.35 25.37 2.94
CA SER A 124 -2.61 26.14 4.15
C SER A 124 -3.83 25.53 4.84
N SER A 125 -3.78 25.44 6.17
CA SER A 125 -4.61 24.68 7.10
C SER A 125 -6.12 24.99 7.13
N SER A 126 -6.67 25.61 6.07
CA SER A 126 -8.01 26.16 6.00
C SER A 126 -8.91 25.50 4.93
N VAL A 127 -8.34 24.78 3.97
CA VAL A 127 -9.09 24.35 2.76
C VAL A 127 -9.84 23.02 2.95
N SER A 128 -9.39 22.09 3.82
CA SER A 128 -10.00 20.75 3.93
C SER A 128 -11.33 20.71 4.69
N ARG A 129 -11.55 21.60 5.67
CA ARG A 129 -12.73 21.50 6.56
C ARG A 129 -14.04 22.00 5.95
N PHE A 130 -14.00 22.84 4.91
CA PHE A 130 -15.21 23.53 4.43
C PHE A 130 -15.87 22.91 3.19
N GLN A 131 -15.37 21.79 2.66
CA GLN A 131 -15.82 21.32 1.34
C GLN A 131 -16.54 19.96 1.30
N TRP A 132 -16.49 19.12 2.34
CA TRP A 132 -17.09 17.77 2.29
C TRP A 132 -18.57 17.74 1.89
N LYS A 133 -19.37 18.66 2.45
CA LYS A 133 -20.81 18.71 2.14
C LYS A 133 -21.08 19.08 0.69
N GLU A 134 -20.46 20.14 0.20
CA GLU A 134 -20.65 20.60 -1.18
C GLU A 134 -20.07 19.58 -2.17
N LEU A 135 -18.92 19.01 -1.85
CA LEU A 135 -18.25 17.94 -2.57
C LEU A 135 -19.14 16.71 -2.74
N LEU A 136 -19.59 16.11 -1.65
CA LEU A 136 -20.32 14.84 -1.70
C LEU A 136 -21.71 15.03 -2.31
N ASN A 137 -22.28 16.23 -2.21
CA ASN A 137 -23.50 16.58 -2.93
C ASN A 137 -23.24 16.74 -4.44
N PHE A 138 -22.17 17.44 -4.84
CA PHE A 138 -21.76 17.57 -6.24
C PHE A 138 -21.52 16.19 -6.85
N ILE A 139 -20.63 15.39 -6.24
CA ILE A 139 -20.30 14.03 -6.68
C ILE A 139 -21.53 13.14 -6.70
N GLY A 140 -22.32 13.11 -5.63
CA GLY A 140 -23.48 12.25 -5.52
C GLY A 140 -24.58 12.59 -6.52
N SER A 141 -24.73 13.87 -6.88
CA SER A 141 -25.67 14.29 -7.93
C SER A 141 -25.19 13.92 -9.34
N ARG A 142 -23.88 13.93 -9.55
CA ARG A 142 -23.27 13.83 -10.87
C ARG A 142 -22.95 12.39 -11.28
N TRP A 143 -22.52 11.57 -10.32
CA TRP A 143 -22.15 10.17 -10.54
C TRP A 143 -22.97 9.21 -9.66
N PRO A 144 -24.31 9.19 -9.81
CA PRO A 144 -25.21 8.45 -8.92
C PRO A 144 -25.08 6.92 -9.03
N LEU A 145 -24.34 6.41 -10.01
CA LEU A 145 -24.08 4.97 -10.21
C LEU A 145 -22.62 4.59 -9.94
N ALA A 146 -21.77 5.54 -9.58
CA ALA A 146 -20.38 5.25 -9.23
C ALA A 146 -20.31 4.61 -7.85
N ARG A 147 -19.30 3.75 -7.67
CA ARG A 147 -18.95 3.15 -6.38
C ARG A 147 -17.86 3.98 -5.72
N PHE A 148 -18.02 4.18 -4.41
CA PHE A 148 -17.21 5.13 -3.67
C PHE A 148 -16.33 4.47 -2.63
N ASP A 149 -15.06 4.83 -2.67
CA ASP A 149 -14.03 4.46 -1.71
C ASP A 149 -13.56 5.75 -1.03
N ILE A 150 -13.76 5.89 0.28
CA ILE A 150 -13.52 7.15 1.00
C ILE A 150 -12.40 6.95 2.02
N THR A 151 -11.37 7.79 1.95
CA THR A 151 -10.32 7.92 2.97
C THR A 151 -10.37 9.31 3.56
N ALA A 152 -10.61 9.42 4.87
CA ALA A 152 -10.79 10.71 5.54
C ALA A 152 -10.22 10.72 6.97
N GLY A 153 -9.97 11.93 7.47
CA GLY A 153 -9.67 12.16 8.88
C GLY A 153 -10.90 11.95 9.77
N ALA A 154 -10.70 11.39 10.96
CA ALA A 154 -11.75 11.22 11.97
C ALA A 154 -12.41 12.56 12.34
N SER A 155 -11.65 13.66 12.32
CA SER A 155 -12.17 15.02 12.56
C SER A 155 -13.22 15.49 11.56
N SER A 156 -13.27 14.88 10.36
CA SER A 156 -14.23 15.19 9.31
C SER A 156 -15.51 14.32 9.34
N ALA A 157 -15.62 13.40 10.31
CA ALA A 157 -16.69 12.41 10.33
C ALA A 157 -18.10 13.02 10.43
N GLU A 158 -18.28 14.07 11.23
CA GLU A 158 -19.57 14.75 11.38
C GLU A 158 -20.06 15.34 10.04
N ASP A 159 -19.18 16.04 9.33
CA ASP A 159 -19.51 16.69 8.05
C ASP A 159 -19.77 15.68 6.95
N ILE A 160 -18.97 14.62 6.88
CA ILE A 160 -19.20 13.48 5.99
C ILE A 160 -20.56 12.84 6.30
N GLY A 161 -20.88 12.62 7.57
CA GLY A 161 -22.15 12.05 7.99
C GLY A 161 -23.35 12.91 7.58
N LYS A 162 -23.27 14.23 7.79
CA LYS A 162 -24.30 15.18 7.34
C LYS A 162 -24.48 15.15 5.82
N ALA A 163 -23.39 15.09 5.08
CA ALA A 163 -23.41 15.09 3.61
C ALA A 163 -23.98 13.79 3.03
N LEU A 164 -23.60 12.64 3.60
CA LEU A 164 -24.11 11.33 3.19
C LEU A 164 -25.60 11.18 3.51
N LYS A 165 -26.09 11.73 4.62
CA LYS A 165 -27.53 11.75 4.95
C LYS A 165 -28.38 12.44 3.87
N THR A 166 -27.83 13.44 3.18
CA THR A 166 -28.54 14.18 2.12
C THR A 166 -28.29 13.64 0.71
N SER A 167 -27.40 12.67 0.55
CA SER A 167 -26.92 12.21 -0.75
C SER A 167 -27.29 10.74 -0.99
N ARG A 168 -27.61 10.40 -2.25
CA ARG A 168 -27.75 8.98 -2.67
C ARG A 168 -26.42 8.23 -2.65
N MET A 169 -25.31 8.97 -2.54
CA MET A 169 -23.95 8.43 -2.51
C MET A 169 -23.76 7.36 -1.43
N ALA A 170 -24.40 7.49 -0.26
CA ALA A 170 -24.32 6.50 0.83
C ALA A 170 -24.67 5.07 0.37
N GLN A 171 -25.58 4.93 -0.60
CA GLN A 171 -26.01 3.64 -1.14
C GLN A 171 -24.93 2.93 -1.96
N ASN A 172 -23.89 3.67 -2.39
CA ASN A 172 -22.84 3.15 -3.26
C ASN A 172 -21.43 3.18 -2.63
N VAL A 173 -21.32 3.48 -1.33
CA VAL A 173 -20.03 3.42 -0.62
C VAL A 173 -19.62 1.96 -0.40
N VAL A 174 -18.49 1.55 -0.96
CA VAL A 174 -17.96 0.17 -0.86
C VAL A 174 -16.85 0.04 0.17
N ALA A 175 -16.13 1.13 0.45
CA ALA A 175 -15.05 1.16 1.41
C ALA A 175 -14.99 2.50 2.14
N ILE A 176 -14.72 2.46 3.44
CA ILE A 176 -14.44 3.65 4.24
C ILE A 176 -13.20 3.43 5.12
N ARG A 177 -12.29 4.41 5.13
CA ARG A 177 -11.02 4.38 5.84
C ARG A 177 -10.85 5.64 6.67
N TRP A 178 -10.69 5.46 7.96
CA TRP A 178 -10.52 6.53 8.92
C TRP A 178 -9.07 6.61 9.37
N ILE A 179 -8.56 7.83 9.46
CA ILE A 179 -7.23 8.14 9.96
C ILE A 179 -7.40 9.14 11.12
N ALA A 180 -6.78 8.87 12.26
CA ALA A 180 -6.68 9.85 13.33
C ALA A 180 -5.88 11.06 12.82
N ASP A 181 -6.47 12.25 12.85
CA ASP A 181 -5.93 13.44 12.16
C ASP A 181 -5.87 14.71 13.03
N HIS A 182 -5.78 14.53 14.33
CA HIS A 182 -5.74 15.66 15.24
C HIS A 182 -4.30 15.98 15.64
N PRO A 183 -3.84 17.22 15.45
CA PRO A 183 -2.49 17.61 15.82
C PRO A 183 -2.33 17.55 17.34
N GLU A 184 -1.19 17.04 17.82
CA GLU A 184 -0.80 17.20 19.21
C GLU A 184 -0.80 18.69 19.56
N PRO A 185 -1.44 19.10 20.67
CA PRO A 185 -1.39 20.48 21.09
C PRO A 185 0.05 20.87 21.40
N ALA A 186 0.51 21.98 20.81
CA ALA A 186 1.83 22.56 21.10
C ALA A 186 2.02 22.95 22.58
N ASN A 187 0.94 22.99 23.37
CA ASN A 187 0.96 23.28 24.80
C ASN A 187 0.31 22.12 25.59
N PRO A 188 1.09 21.35 26.37
CA PRO A 188 0.58 20.26 27.20
C PRO A 188 -0.36 20.72 28.32
N ASN A 189 -0.47 22.03 28.58
CA ASN A 189 -1.40 22.60 29.56
C ASN A 189 -2.81 22.88 28.99
N ILE A 190 -3.08 22.51 27.73
CA ILE A 190 -4.46 22.50 27.22
C ILE A 190 -5.22 21.39 27.95
N ASP A 191 -6.38 21.76 28.50
CA ASP A 191 -7.29 20.92 29.27
C ASP A 191 -7.53 19.55 28.60
N THR A 192 -6.93 18.52 29.19
CA THR A 192 -7.02 17.11 28.77
C THR A 192 -8.47 16.64 28.66
N GLU A 193 -9.37 17.11 29.53
CA GLU A 193 -10.78 16.71 29.52
C GLU A 193 -11.49 17.21 28.25
N ASN A 194 -11.31 18.49 27.91
CA ASN A 194 -11.87 19.08 26.69
C ASN A 194 -11.31 18.42 25.43
N ARG A 195 -10.03 18.03 25.46
CA ARG A 195 -9.40 17.30 24.36
C ARG A 195 -10.02 15.91 24.19
N LEU A 196 -10.12 15.16 25.29
CA LEU A 196 -10.72 13.82 25.30
C LEU A 196 -12.18 13.85 24.83
N ALA A 197 -12.98 14.80 25.32
CA ALA A 197 -14.38 14.96 24.93
C ALA A 197 -14.53 15.14 23.41
N ARG A 198 -13.69 15.99 22.79
CA ARG A 198 -13.69 16.20 21.34
C ARG A 198 -13.27 14.95 20.56
N TYR A 199 -12.33 14.17 21.09
CA TYR A 199 -11.93 12.92 20.46
C TYR A 199 -13.04 11.89 20.49
N THR A 200 -13.60 11.65 21.66
CA THR A 200 -14.75 10.76 21.85
C THR A 200 -15.90 11.14 20.93
N GLU A 201 -16.17 12.44 20.79
CA GLU A 201 -17.17 12.96 19.85
C GLU A 201 -16.83 12.65 18.38
N CYS A 202 -15.59 12.88 17.93
CA CYS A 202 -15.19 12.57 16.55
C CYS A 202 -15.32 11.08 16.22
N TRP A 203 -14.90 10.20 17.13
CA TRP A 203 -14.99 8.75 16.95
C TRP A 203 -16.42 8.22 17.08
N SER A 204 -17.25 8.87 17.90
CA SER A 204 -18.69 8.63 17.91
C SER A 204 -19.29 8.93 16.53
N HIS A 205 -18.96 10.09 15.94
CA HIS A 205 -19.40 10.43 14.57
C HIS A 205 -18.90 9.43 13.52
N VAL A 206 -17.68 8.90 13.64
CA VAL A 206 -17.18 7.83 12.75
C VAL A 206 -18.14 6.64 12.75
N SER A 207 -18.54 6.17 13.94
CA SER A 207 -19.48 5.06 14.06
C SER A 207 -20.88 5.39 13.48
N GLU A 208 -21.34 6.63 13.67
CA GLU A 208 -22.61 7.10 13.10
C GLU A 208 -22.60 7.12 11.57
N VAL A 209 -21.46 7.48 10.96
CA VAL A 209 -21.28 7.46 9.51
C VAL A 209 -21.38 6.03 8.99
N VAL A 210 -20.67 5.09 9.61
CA VAL A 210 -20.69 3.67 9.21
C VAL A 210 -22.11 3.10 9.33
N ASN A 211 -22.80 3.39 10.43
CA ASN A 211 -24.19 2.99 10.62
C ASN A 211 -25.13 3.64 9.59
N GLY A 212 -24.93 4.93 9.30
CA GLY A 212 -25.70 5.66 8.28
C GLY A 212 -25.56 5.05 6.89
N ILE A 213 -24.35 4.63 6.52
CA ILE A 213 -24.07 3.94 5.25
C ILE A 213 -24.78 2.58 5.21
N THR A 214 -24.57 1.73 6.21
CA THR A 214 -25.18 0.39 6.23
C THR A 214 -26.71 0.44 6.25
N LEU A 215 -27.28 1.38 7.01
CA LEU A 215 -28.72 1.66 7.00
C LEU A 215 -29.23 2.08 5.61
N ALA A 216 -28.54 2.99 4.94
CA ALA A 216 -28.89 3.42 3.58
C ALA A 216 -28.79 2.28 2.55
N GLN A 217 -27.95 1.28 2.84
CA GLN A 217 -27.67 0.15 1.96
C GLN A 217 -28.55 -1.07 2.20
N ARG A 218 -29.44 -1.09 3.20
CA ARG A 218 -30.29 -2.26 3.51
C ARG A 218 -30.94 -2.88 2.28
N THR A 219 -31.51 -2.06 1.40
CA THR A 219 -32.17 -2.49 0.17
C THR A 219 -31.34 -2.24 -1.10
N ALA A 220 -30.10 -1.76 -0.96
CA ALA A 220 -29.20 -1.53 -2.08
C ALA A 220 -28.43 -2.81 -2.44
N ASP A 221 -28.08 -2.93 -3.73
CA ASP A 221 -27.25 -4.03 -4.25
C ASP A 221 -25.78 -3.88 -3.83
N ILE A 222 -25.32 -2.65 -3.62
CA ILE A 222 -23.96 -2.34 -3.19
C ILE A 222 -23.93 -2.32 -1.66
N LYS A 223 -22.88 -2.91 -1.10
CA LYS A 223 -22.66 -2.97 0.35
C LYS A 223 -21.28 -2.46 0.73
N LEU A 224 -21.18 -1.89 1.92
CA LEU A 224 -19.93 -1.53 2.56
C LEU A 224 -19.18 -2.82 2.93
N ALA A 225 -18.12 -3.11 2.19
CA ALA A 225 -17.36 -4.35 2.31
C ALA A 225 -16.01 -4.15 3.00
N THR A 226 -15.44 -2.94 2.97
CA THR A 226 -14.20 -2.60 3.67
C THR A 226 -14.41 -1.49 4.71
N LEU A 227 -14.01 -1.79 5.96
CA LEU A 227 -13.88 -0.82 7.04
C LEU A 227 -12.44 -0.82 7.55
N GLN A 228 -11.78 0.33 7.47
CA GLN A 228 -10.44 0.53 8.01
C GLN A 228 -10.40 1.68 9.00
N ILE A 229 -9.70 1.47 10.11
CA ILE A 229 -9.49 2.45 11.16
C ILE A 229 -7.99 2.45 11.48
N ASN A 230 -7.34 3.60 11.33
CA ASN A 230 -5.95 3.78 11.70
C ASN A 230 -5.84 4.92 12.70
N GLU A 231 -5.46 4.56 13.92
CA GLU A 231 -5.12 5.45 15.00
C GLU A 231 -3.59 5.33 15.18
N HIS A 232 -2.88 6.43 14.94
CA HIS A 232 -1.42 6.49 14.98
C HIS A 232 -0.90 7.57 15.95
N LEU A 233 -1.79 8.24 16.67
CA LEU A 233 -1.49 9.46 17.42
C LEU A 233 -1.88 9.22 18.89
N PHE A 234 -1.30 9.96 19.83
CA PHE A 234 -1.66 9.98 21.26
C PHE A 234 -0.89 9.08 22.23
N GLY A 235 -0.72 9.67 23.42
CA GLY A 235 -0.22 9.03 24.62
C GLY A 235 -1.32 8.33 25.41
N HIS A 236 -0.90 7.63 26.46
CA HIS A 236 -1.57 6.50 27.12
C HIS A 236 -3.03 6.69 27.56
N GLU A 237 -3.45 7.86 28.04
CA GLU A 237 -4.74 8.01 28.73
C GLU A 237 -5.93 8.35 27.81
N ASP A 238 -5.69 9.00 26.66
CA ASP A 238 -6.77 9.49 25.79
C ASP A 238 -7.39 8.39 24.89
N HIS A 239 -6.67 7.28 24.70
CA HIS A 239 -7.09 6.16 23.84
C HIS A 239 -8.35 5.44 24.32
N LEU A 240 -8.59 5.49 25.63
CA LEU A 240 -9.62 4.69 26.30
C LEU A 240 -11.04 5.11 25.91
N ALA A 241 -11.32 6.42 26.00
CA ALA A 241 -12.65 6.95 25.71
C ALA A 241 -12.96 6.89 24.21
N ILE A 242 -11.93 7.00 23.37
CA ILE A 242 -12.00 6.87 21.91
C ILE A 242 -12.50 5.48 21.51
N LEU A 243 -11.85 4.43 22.04
CA LEU A 243 -12.20 3.05 21.69
C LEU A 243 -13.59 2.70 22.19
N SER A 244 -13.93 3.04 23.43
CA SER A 244 -15.27 2.76 23.97
C SER A 244 -16.38 3.38 23.11
N ALA A 245 -16.29 4.67 22.76
CA ALA A 245 -17.31 5.33 21.94
C ALA A 245 -17.39 4.77 20.52
N LEU A 246 -16.25 4.45 19.91
CA LEU A 246 -16.20 3.80 18.60
C LEU A 246 -16.89 2.43 18.65
N TRP A 247 -16.56 1.60 19.64
CA TRP A 247 -17.08 0.23 19.74
C TRP A 247 -18.56 0.17 20.08
N GLU A 248 -19.03 0.99 21.03
CA GLU A 248 -20.46 1.10 21.33
C GLU A 248 -21.29 1.49 20.10
N GLY A 249 -20.71 2.32 19.23
CA GLY A 249 -21.31 2.69 17.96
C GLY A 249 -21.25 1.57 16.93
N LEU A 250 -20.09 0.93 16.75
CA LEU A 250 -19.90 -0.16 15.79
C LEU A 250 -20.74 -1.41 16.12
N ARG A 251 -21.03 -1.67 17.40
CA ARG A 251 -21.95 -2.75 17.82
C ARG A 251 -23.35 -2.61 17.21
N LYS A 252 -23.75 -1.40 16.83
CA LYS A 252 -25.05 -1.11 16.20
C LYS A 252 -25.03 -1.26 14.68
N VAL A 253 -23.84 -1.43 14.08
CA VAL A 253 -23.66 -1.55 12.63
C VAL A 253 -24.10 -2.93 12.17
N GLU A 254 -24.78 -3.00 11.03
CA GLU A 254 -25.00 -4.27 10.34
C GLU A 254 -23.66 -4.78 9.78
N SER A 255 -22.98 -5.64 10.54
CA SER A 255 -21.68 -6.25 10.21
C SER A 255 -21.75 -7.29 9.09
N GLY A 256 -22.95 -7.75 8.74
CA GLY A 256 -23.20 -8.79 7.75
C GLY A 256 -22.48 -8.66 6.40
N PRO A 257 -22.36 -7.47 5.78
CA PRO A 257 -21.69 -7.32 4.48
C PRO A 257 -20.18 -7.06 4.55
N ILE A 258 -19.62 -6.81 5.74
CA ILE A 258 -18.21 -6.42 5.87
C ILE A 258 -17.34 -7.65 5.64
N GLN A 259 -16.45 -7.56 4.65
CA GLN A 259 -15.52 -8.62 4.23
C GLN A 259 -14.08 -8.34 4.66
N THR A 260 -13.72 -7.07 4.79
CA THR A 260 -12.41 -6.61 5.24
C THR A 260 -12.57 -5.68 6.43
N LEU A 261 -11.96 -6.07 7.54
CA LEU A 261 -11.88 -5.25 8.74
C LEU A 261 -10.41 -5.06 9.10
N SER A 262 -9.99 -3.80 9.21
CA SER A 262 -8.62 -3.45 9.55
C SER A 262 -8.62 -2.38 10.62
N ILE A 263 -8.04 -2.69 11.77
CA ILE A 263 -7.99 -1.79 12.91
C ILE A 263 -6.54 -1.74 13.37
N ASN A 264 -5.95 -0.56 13.27
CA ASN A 264 -4.63 -0.25 13.77
C ASN A 264 -4.79 0.80 14.85
N ILE A 265 -4.39 0.48 16.08
CA ILE A 265 -4.41 1.39 17.21
C ILE A 265 -3.05 1.33 17.88
N ASN A 266 -2.39 2.48 17.94
CA ASN A 266 -1.06 2.61 18.50
C ASN A 266 -1.13 2.96 20.00
N LYS A 267 -0.38 2.25 20.85
CA LYS A 267 -0.24 2.47 22.30
C LYS A 267 -1.51 2.33 23.14
N CYS A 268 -2.24 1.21 22.99
CA CYS A 268 -3.33 0.85 23.91
C CYS A 268 -2.80 0.42 25.29
N HIS A 269 -3.60 0.65 26.35
CA HIS A 269 -3.38 0.13 27.71
C HIS A 269 -4.27 -1.09 27.99
N TYR A 270 -3.74 -2.12 28.66
CA TYR A 270 -4.37 -3.45 28.84
C TYR A 270 -5.70 -3.44 29.59
N GLU A 271 -5.86 -2.54 30.55
CA GLU A 271 -6.95 -2.61 31.53
C GLU A 271 -8.34 -2.20 30.97
N VAL A 272 -8.45 -1.88 29.68
CA VAL A 272 -9.58 -1.06 29.19
C VAL A 272 -10.12 -1.44 27.81
N PHE A 273 -9.56 -2.45 27.15
CA PHE A 273 -10.21 -3.00 25.96
C PHE A 273 -11.31 -3.97 26.42
N ASP A 274 -12.58 -3.52 26.40
CA ASP A 274 -13.72 -4.43 26.63
C ASP A 274 -13.90 -5.33 25.41
N GLU A 275 -13.22 -6.47 25.43
CA GLU A 275 -13.18 -7.50 24.38
C GLU A 275 -14.55 -7.99 23.97
N SER A 276 -15.49 -8.04 24.92
CA SER A 276 -16.87 -8.44 24.65
C SER A 276 -17.52 -7.53 23.61
N MET A 277 -17.17 -6.23 23.59
CA MET A 277 -17.75 -5.28 22.64
C MET A 277 -17.35 -5.57 21.19
N PHE A 278 -16.16 -6.12 20.94
CA PHE A 278 -15.70 -6.42 19.59
C PHE A 278 -16.19 -7.79 19.12
N PHE A 279 -16.01 -8.82 19.95
CA PHE A 279 -16.27 -10.21 19.60
C PHE A 279 -17.76 -10.59 19.64
N ASP A 280 -18.61 -9.83 20.34
CA ASP A 280 -20.08 -10.01 20.32
C ASP A 280 -20.71 -9.64 18.97
N SER A 281 -20.06 -8.77 18.20
CA SER A 281 -20.47 -8.45 16.83
C SER A 281 -20.11 -9.64 15.93
N GLY A 282 -21.09 -10.46 15.53
CA GLY A 282 -20.81 -11.51 14.56
C GLY A 282 -20.39 -10.90 13.22
N TRP A 283 -19.27 -11.34 12.62
CA TRP A 283 -18.78 -10.84 11.31
C TRP A 283 -18.86 -11.94 10.25
N PRO A 284 -20.07 -12.35 9.83
CA PRO A 284 -20.28 -13.63 9.14
C PRO A 284 -19.67 -13.71 7.73
N GLN A 285 -19.42 -12.57 7.07
CA GLN A 285 -18.79 -12.52 5.74
C GLN A 285 -17.33 -12.11 5.76
N LEU A 286 -16.73 -12.00 6.96
CA LEU A 286 -15.37 -11.52 7.11
C LEU A 286 -14.37 -12.50 6.49
N LYS A 287 -13.59 -12.02 5.52
CA LYS A 287 -12.53 -12.77 4.83
C LYS A 287 -11.15 -12.26 5.20
N ARG A 288 -11.03 -11.00 5.63
CA ARG A 288 -9.76 -10.36 5.97
C ARG A 288 -9.90 -9.64 7.30
N LEU A 289 -9.02 -9.99 8.22
CA LEU A 289 -8.89 -9.32 9.51
C LEU A 289 -7.46 -8.83 9.68
N MET A 290 -7.31 -7.55 10.00
CA MET A 290 -6.10 -7.01 10.60
C MET A 290 -6.44 -6.35 11.93
N LEU A 291 -5.79 -6.81 12.99
CA LEU A 291 -5.82 -6.23 14.32
C LEU A 291 -4.38 -5.89 14.70
N ASP A 292 -4.09 -4.61 14.80
CA ASP A 292 -2.78 -4.11 15.15
C ASP A 292 -2.89 -3.27 16.42
N PHE A 293 -2.59 -3.88 17.56
CA PHE A 293 -2.59 -3.22 18.86
C PHE A 293 -1.13 -3.10 19.32
N ALA A 294 -0.52 -1.95 19.07
CA ALA A 294 0.77 -1.66 19.68
C ALA A 294 0.54 -1.30 21.16
N TRP A 295 1.21 -1.98 22.07
CA TRP A 295 1.19 -1.68 23.51
C TRP A 295 2.55 -1.08 23.86
N ASP A 296 2.60 -0.16 24.83
CA ASP A 296 3.87 0.45 25.17
C ASP A 296 4.80 -0.57 25.86
N GLU A 297 6.04 -0.70 25.37
CA GLU A 297 7.04 -1.63 25.91
C GLU A 297 7.52 -1.25 27.32
N VAL A 298 7.19 -0.04 27.78
CA VAL A 298 7.86 0.63 28.90
C VAL A 298 7.55 -0.01 30.26
N ASP A 299 6.45 -0.76 30.41
CA ASP A 299 6.09 -1.44 31.68
C ASP A 299 5.83 -2.96 31.54
N ALA A 300 6.42 -3.61 30.53
CA ALA A 300 6.23 -5.05 30.28
C ALA A 300 6.73 -5.99 31.39
N TRP A 301 7.43 -5.49 32.41
CA TRP A 301 7.95 -6.31 33.52
C TRP A 301 7.09 -6.24 34.79
N THR A 302 6.22 -5.24 34.94
CA THR A 302 5.42 -5.01 36.15
C THR A 302 3.97 -5.45 35.99
N VAL A 303 3.46 -5.59 34.76
CA VAL A 303 2.09 -6.05 34.45
C VAL A 303 2.07 -7.55 34.12
N LEU A 304 2.64 -8.37 35.01
CA LEU A 304 2.70 -9.83 34.82
C LEU A 304 1.49 -10.60 35.37
N GLU A 305 0.54 -9.95 36.06
CA GLU A 305 -0.55 -10.68 36.72
C GLU A 305 -1.97 -10.08 36.60
N SER A 306 -2.15 -8.80 36.27
CA SER A 306 -3.49 -8.23 36.12
C SER A 306 -3.90 -8.12 34.66
N GLU A 307 -4.86 -8.99 34.32
CA GLU A 307 -5.80 -8.85 33.21
C GLU A 307 -5.24 -9.16 31.82
N ARG A 308 -5.03 -10.48 31.70
CA ARG A 308 -5.07 -11.24 30.45
C ARG A 308 -6.26 -10.80 29.62
N ILE A 309 -5.99 -10.26 28.44
CA ILE A 309 -6.72 -10.70 27.26
C ILE A 309 -6.73 -12.20 27.34
N SER A 310 -7.90 -12.80 27.51
CA SER A 310 -7.96 -14.24 27.47
C SER A 310 -7.68 -14.57 26.01
N ALA A 311 -6.47 -15.07 25.71
CA ALA A 311 -6.15 -15.60 24.40
C ALA A 311 -7.20 -16.61 23.91
N MET A 312 -8.00 -17.16 24.84
CA MET A 312 -9.16 -17.99 24.59
C MET A 312 -10.30 -17.24 23.88
N ASP A 313 -10.51 -15.93 24.11
CA ASP A 313 -11.57 -15.15 23.45
C ASP A 313 -11.20 -14.83 22.00
N ILE A 314 -9.94 -14.46 21.74
CA ILE A 314 -9.42 -14.31 20.37
C ILE A 314 -9.45 -15.66 19.65
N ASP A 315 -8.93 -16.74 20.26
CA ASP A 315 -8.93 -18.07 19.65
C ASP A 315 -10.36 -18.57 19.37
N SER A 316 -11.29 -18.40 20.32
CA SER A 316 -12.70 -18.79 20.16
C SER A 316 -13.35 -17.99 19.04
N TRP A 317 -13.15 -16.67 19.00
CA TRP A 317 -13.73 -15.86 17.95
C TRP A 317 -13.14 -16.20 16.58
N ILE A 318 -11.83 -16.36 16.46
CA ILE A 318 -11.20 -16.75 15.18
C ILE A 318 -11.75 -18.12 14.75
N SER A 319 -11.98 -19.01 15.72
CA SER A 319 -12.55 -20.34 15.49
C SER A 319 -13.95 -20.30 14.88
N ASP A 320 -14.74 -19.28 15.22
CA ASP A 320 -16.07 -19.03 14.65
C ASP A 320 -16.04 -18.40 13.24
N HIS A 321 -14.85 -18.08 12.70
CA HIS A 321 -14.67 -17.46 11.38
C HIS A 321 -13.82 -18.33 10.42
N PRO A 322 -14.25 -19.56 10.09
CA PRO A 322 -13.48 -20.49 9.26
C PRO A 322 -13.27 -20.03 7.81
N GLN A 323 -14.04 -19.04 7.35
CA GLN A 323 -13.94 -18.45 6.01
C GLN A 323 -12.79 -17.43 5.85
N LEU A 324 -12.04 -17.13 6.92
CA LEU A 324 -10.91 -16.21 6.88
C LEU A 324 -9.85 -16.66 5.88
N GLN A 325 -9.43 -15.71 5.05
CA GLN A 325 -8.40 -15.87 4.02
C GLN A 325 -7.10 -15.14 4.38
N HIS A 326 -7.22 -14.03 5.11
CA HIS A 326 -6.11 -13.22 5.59
C HIS A 326 -6.32 -12.91 7.07
N LEU A 327 -5.32 -13.26 7.88
CA LEU A 327 -5.34 -13.01 9.32
C LEU A 327 -4.05 -12.33 9.73
N ASP A 328 -4.15 -11.12 10.26
CA ASP A 328 -3.03 -10.35 10.74
C ASP A 328 -3.32 -9.88 12.17
N ILE A 329 -2.55 -10.38 13.12
CA ILE A 329 -2.67 -10.02 14.53
C ILE A 329 -1.30 -9.56 15.02
N PHE A 330 -1.25 -8.32 15.49
CA PHE A 330 -0.12 -7.73 16.16
C PHE A 330 -0.47 -7.36 17.60
N SER A 331 0.39 -7.80 18.50
CA SER A 331 0.48 -7.32 19.87
C SER A 331 1.94 -7.06 20.22
N ALA A 332 2.21 -5.91 20.82
CA ALA A 332 3.54 -5.55 21.32
C ALA A 332 3.96 -6.31 22.58
N SER A 333 3.03 -6.73 23.46
CA SER A 333 3.38 -7.70 24.53
C SER A 333 3.14 -9.13 24.06
N ARG A 334 3.74 -10.11 24.75
CA ARG A 334 3.49 -11.53 24.50
C ARG A 334 2.01 -11.81 24.73
N ILE A 335 1.25 -11.96 23.64
CA ILE A 335 -0.09 -12.56 23.74
C ILE A 335 0.16 -13.95 24.34
N PRO A 336 -0.50 -14.32 25.45
CA PRO A 336 -0.48 -15.70 25.89
C PRO A 336 -0.83 -16.58 24.70
N SER A 337 0.03 -17.53 24.38
CA SER A 337 -0.05 -18.50 23.28
C SER A 337 -1.44 -18.63 22.63
N LEU A 338 -1.72 -17.90 21.53
CA LEU A 338 -2.85 -18.24 20.65
C LEU A 338 -2.65 -19.71 20.23
N SER A 339 -3.56 -20.56 20.66
CA SER A 339 -3.50 -22.01 20.44
C SER A 339 -3.71 -22.34 18.96
N LEU A 340 -4.48 -21.49 18.26
CA LEU A 340 -4.84 -21.60 16.84
C LEU A 340 -5.23 -23.03 16.46
N GLU A 341 -5.95 -23.73 17.34
CA GLU A 341 -6.19 -25.18 17.20
C GLU A 341 -6.98 -25.54 15.93
N ASN A 342 -7.79 -24.60 15.43
CA ASN A 342 -8.61 -24.78 14.25
C ASN A 342 -7.84 -24.92 12.94
N GLU A 343 -8.42 -25.69 12.03
CA GLU A 343 -7.95 -25.80 10.65
C GLU A 343 -8.60 -24.74 9.77
N PHE A 344 -7.83 -23.74 9.37
CA PHE A 344 -8.31 -22.72 8.43
C PHE A 344 -8.18 -23.19 6.99
N SER A 345 -9.26 -23.75 6.45
CA SER A 345 -9.28 -24.34 5.10
C SER A 345 -9.26 -23.34 3.94
N TYR A 346 -9.27 -22.04 4.23
CA TYR A 346 -9.20 -20.97 3.24
C TYR A 346 -8.06 -19.98 3.47
N LEU A 347 -7.25 -20.19 4.53
CA LEU A 347 -6.25 -19.23 4.93
C LEU A 347 -5.06 -19.24 3.97
N ARG A 348 -4.82 -18.08 3.35
CA ARG A 348 -3.75 -17.87 2.38
C ARG A 348 -2.62 -17.00 2.92
N SER A 349 -2.93 -16.14 3.88
CA SER A 349 -1.98 -15.19 4.42
C SER A 349 -2.14 -15.11 5.93
N ILE A 350 -1.03 -15.20 6.64
CA ILE A 350 -1.02 -15.04 8.08
C ILE A 350 0.16 -14.19 8.54
N ALA A 351 -0.11 -13.28 9.48
CA ALA A 351 0.88 -12.52 10.21
C ALA A 351 0.59 -12.64 11.70
N LEU A 352 1.49 -13.30 12.43
CA LEU A 352 1.36 -13.51 13.88
C LEU A 352 2.52 -12.81 14.56
N ARG A 353 2.32 -11.59 15.04
CA ARG A 353 3.36 -10.83 15.73
C ARG A 353 3.00 -10.75 17.22
N GLY A 354 3.96 -11.04 18.09
CA GLY A 354 3.74 -11.11 19.54
C GLY A 354 3.27 -12.47 20.06
N CYS A 355 3.16 -13.49 19.19
CA CYS A 355 2.84 -14.86 19.58
C CYS A 355 4.10 -15.66 19.96
N ASP A 356 3.95 -16.62 20.89
CA ASP A 356 5.02 -17.55 21.23
C ASP A 356 5.40 -18.42 20.00
N PRO A 357 6.70 -18.70 19.78
CA PRO A 357 7.14 -19.48 18.62
C PRO A 357 6.59 -20.92 18.54
N GLU A 358 6.33 -21.56 19.68
CA GLU A 358 5.89 -22.96 19.75
C GLU A 358 4.47 -23.18 19.18
N PRO A 359 3.44 -22.42 19.61
CA PRO A 359 2.11 -22.44 18.98
C PRO A 359 2.15 -22.14 17.48
N VAL A 360 2.95 -21.16 17.07
CA VAL A 360 3.14 -20.82 15.64
C VAL A 360 3.65 -22.04 14.87
N GLY A 361 4.66 -22.73 15.37
CA GLY A 361 5.17 -23.94 14.71
C GLY A 361 4.15 -25.08 14.64
N ALA A 362 3.35 -25.28 15.70
CA ALA A 362 2.27 -26.27 15.70
C ALA A 362 1.17 -25.92 14.68
N PHE A 363 0.80 -24.65 14.59
CA PHE A 363 -0.16 -24.13 13.63
C PHE A 363 0.31 -24.32 12.18
N LEU A 364 1.55 -23.92 11.88
CA LEU A 364 2.11 -24.05 10.53
C LEU A 364 2.21 -25.50 10.06
N LEU A 365 2.37 -26.47 10.97
CA LEU A 365 2.29 -27.89 10.63
C LEU A 365 0.89 -28.33 10.16
N ARG A 366 -0.18 -27.73 10.71
CA ARG A 366 -1.58 -28.06 10.36
C ARG A 366 -2.06 -27.31 9.13
N SER A 367 -1.92 -25.98 9.12
CA SER A 367 -2.49 -25.09 8.09
C SER A 367 -1.49 -24.69 6.99
N GLY A 368 -0.22 -25.05 7.16
CA GLY A 368 0.87 -24.73 6.23
C GLY A 368 0.63 -25.04 4.75
N PRO A 369 -0.04 -26.15 4.37
CA PRO A 369 -0.24 -26.50 2.97
C PRO A 369 -0.98 -25.44 2.13
N GLN A 370 -1.77 -24.56 2.74
CA GLN A 370 -2.60 -23.58 2.03
C GLN A 370 -2.00 -22.17 2.01
N LEU A 371 -1.00 -21.92 2.86
CA LEU A 371 -0.39 -20.61 3.01
C LEU A 371 0.41 -20.22 1.76
N ILE A 372 0.15 -19.01 1.28
CA ILE A 372 0.86 -18.33 0.19
C ILE A 372 1.78 -17.25 0.77
N GLU A 373 1.33 -16.59 1.83
CA GLU A 373 2.10 -15.55 2.53
C GLU A 373 2.19 -15.86 4.03
N LEU A 374 3.39 -15.67 4.58
CA LEU A 374 3.67 -15.86 6.00
C LEU A 374 4.52 -14.71 6.52
N GLU A 375 4.09 -14.13 7.63
CA GLU A 375 4.86 -13.17 8.38
C GLU A 375 5.15 -13.67 9.80
N LEU A 376 6.45 -13.70 10.14
CA LEU A 376 6.96 -14.20 11.40
C LEU A 376 7.37 -13.06 12.35
N PRO A 377 7.21 -13.23 13.67
CA PRO A 377 7.50 -12.20 14.66
C PRO A 377 8.93 -11.64 14.59
N ARG A 378 9.10 -10.34 14.92
CA ARG A 378 10.41 -9.66 14.99
C ARG A 378 11.35 -10.25 16.04
N PHE A 379 10.81 -10.65 17.19
CA PHE A 379 11.59 -11.09 18.35
C PHE A 379 11.74 -12.60 18.46
N ILE A 380 11.84 -13.31 17.34
CA ILE A 380 12.27 -14.70 17.40
C ILE A 380 13.78 -14.72 17.68
N ALA A 381 14.16 -14.67 18.96
CA ALA A 381 15.54 -14.90 19.39
C ALA A 381 16.02 -16.27 18.87
N GLY A 382 17.35 -16.49 18.80
CA GLY A 382 17.93 -17.66 18.11
C GLY A 382 17.37 -19.04 18.50
N GLY A 383 16.86 -19.21 19.73
CA GLY A 383 16.15 -20.43 20.16
C GLY A 383 14.72 -20.56 19.62
N GLY A 384 14.01 -19.46 19.42
CA GLY A 384 12.63 -19.42 18.92
C GLY A 384 12.49 -19.80 17.45
N VAL A 385 13.54 -19.62 16.63
CA VAL A 385 13.45 -19.89 15.17
C VAL A 385 13.20 -21.37 14.94
N ARG A 386 13.86 -22.24 15.70
CA ARG A 386 13.67 -23.69 15.64
C ARG A 386 12.32 -24.15 16.19
N ALA A 387 11.74 -23.39 17.12
CA ALA A 387 10.42 -23.67 17.66
C ALA A 387 9.31 -23.33 16.65
N ALA A 388 9.44 -22.20 15.94
CA ALA A 388 8.49 -21.78 14.90
C ALA A 388 8.67 -22.56 13.58
N ILE A 389 9.90 -22.79 13.15
CA ILE A 389 10.24 -23.52 11.91
C ILE A 389 10.72 -24.91 12.29
N ARG A 390 9.76 -25.83 12.39
CA ARG A 390 10.02 -27.21 12.83
C ARG A 390 10.53 -28.10 11.69
N PRO A 391 11.40 -29.08 11.98
CA PRO A 391 11.78 -30.10 10.99
C PRO A 391 10.55 -30.86 10.46
N GLY A 392 10.50 -31.09 9.15
CA GLY A 392 9.37 -31.79 8.50
C GLY A 392 8.18 -30.89 8.13
N MET A 393 8.25 -29.59 8.42
CA MET A 393 7.24 -28.63 7.94
C MET A 393 7.27 -28.55 6.41
N VAL A 394 6.09 -28.64 5.79
CA VAL A 394 5.92 -28.59 4.32
C VAL A 394 5.00 -27.43 3.98
N LEU A 395 5.57 -26.41 3.32
CA LEU A 395 4.86 -25.19 2.91
C LEU A 395 4.91 -25.06 1.37
N PRO A 396 4.21 -25.94 0.63
CA PRO A 396 4.41 -26.09 -0.82
C PRO A 396 3.95 -24.86 -1.61
N ASN A 397 2.95 -24.14 -1.09
CA ASN A 397 2.35 -22.98 -1.73
C ASN A 397 2.94 -21.65 -1.26
N LEU A 398 3.84 -21.65 -0.27
CA LEU A 398 4.41 -20.42 0.26
C LEU A 398 5.28 -19.75 -0.82
N ARG A 399 5.01 -18.47 -1.06
CA ARG A 399 5.72 -17.62 -2.02
C ARG A 399 6.26 -16.34 -1.41
N VAL A 400 5.56 -15.79 -0.41
CA VAL A 400 5.95 -14.55 0.28
C VAL A 400 6.30 -14.87 1.72
N LEU A 401 7.53 -14.52 2.14
CA LEU A 401 7.98 -14.66 3.52
C LEU A 401 8.41 -13.30 4.05
N ARG A 402 7.84 -12.90 5.18
CA ARG A 402 8.23 -11.71 5.93
C ARG A 402 8.82 -12.15 7.27
N ALA A 403 10.12 -12.00 7.45
CA ALA A 403 10.79 -12.66 8.57
C ALA A 403 12.15 -12.05 8.91
N PRO A 404 12.67 -12.29 10.13
CA PRO A 404 14.07 -11.98 10.43
C PRO A 404 15.02 -12.87 9.60
N PRO A 405 16.24 -12.40 9.27
CA PRO A 405 17.17 -13.12 8.38
C PRO A 405 17.44 -14.57 8.76
N ARG A 406 17.58 -14.86 10.07
CA ARG A 406 17.81 -16.22 10.57
C ARG A 406 16.64 -17.18 10.29
N ALA A 407 15.41 -16.69 10.30
CA ALA A 407 14.23 -17.49 9.99
C ALA A 407 14.12 -17.76 8.48
N VAL A 408 14.46 -16.77 7.64
CA VAL A 408 14.57 -16.95 6.19
C VAL A 408 15.58 -18.06 5.86
N MET A 409 16.78 -17.98 6.43
CA MET A 409 17.83 -18.98 6.24
C MET A 409 17.36 -20.38 6.69
N ALA A 410 16.75 -20.49 7.87
CA ALA A 410 16.23 -21.76 8.38
C ALA A 410 15.14 -22.39 7.48
N MET A 411 14.31 -21.58 6.80
CA MET A 411 13.34 -22.10 5.83
C MET A 411 14.01 -22.58 4.54
N ILE A 412 15.03 -21.88 4.07
CA ILE A 412 15.72 -22.19 2.81
C ILE A 412 16.62 -23.42 2.95
N ASP A 413 17.25 -23.62 4.11
CA ASP A 413 18.13 -24.76 4.39
C ASP A 413 17.35 -26.08 4.63
N GLY A 414 16.02 -26.01 4.77
CA GLY A 414 15.17 -27.17 5.04
C GLY A 414 15.09 -28.16 3.87
N GLN A 415 14.99 -29.46 4.18
CA GLN A 415 14.79 -30.52 3.17
C GLN A 415 13.54 -30.32 2.29
N HIS A 416 12.56 -29.58 2.79
CA HIS A 416 11.31 -29.23 2.10
C HIS A 416 11.17 -27.71 1.94
N ALA A 417 12.28 -27.04 1.59
CA ALA A 417 12.33 -25.60 1.42
C ALA A 417 11.20 -25.10 0.48
N PRO A 418 10.42 -24.10 0.92
CA PRO A 418 9.38 -23.51 0.10
C PRO A 418 9.98 -22.77 -1.11
N GLN A 419 9.17 -22.62 -2.17
CA GLN A 419 9.59 -21.88 -3.35
C GLN A 419 9.43 -20.37 -3.16
N LEU A 420 10.24 -19.78 -2.29
CA LEU A 420 10.15 -18.37 -1.94
C LEU A 420 10.47 -17.48 -3.15
N ALA A 421 9.54 -16.59 -3.48
CA ALA A 421 9.65 -15.64 -4.58
C ALA A 421 9.84 -14.20 -4.07
N HIS A 422 9.24 -13.85 -2.93
CA HIS A 422 9.35 -12.53 -2.31
C HIS A 422 9.74 -12.67 -0.84
N ILE A 423 10.84 -12.01 -0.48
CA ILE A 423 11.33 -11.95 0.90
C ILE A 423 11.32 -10.50 1.37
N GLU A 424 10.57 -10.24 2.44
CA GLU A 424 10.57 -8.97 3.16
C GLU A 424 11.30 -9.17 4.49
N PHE A 425 12.47 -8.58 4.65
CA PHE A 425 13.24 -8.74 5.88
C PHE A 425 12.70 -7.82 6.97
N ASN A 426 12.63 -8.33 8.19
CA ASN A 426 12.46 -7.47 9.35
C ASN A 426 13.64 -6.47 9.41
N PRO A 427 13.46 -5.28 10.00
CA PRO A 427 14.53 -4.27 10.03
C PRO A 427 15.82 -4.84 10.63
N VAL A 428 16.93 -4.60 9.94
CA VAL A 428 18.29 -5.01 10.36
C VAL A 428 19.16 -3.76 10.51
N ARG A 429 20.24 -3.84 11.30
CA ARG A 429 21.13 -2.66 11.42
C ARG A 429 21.98 -2.45 10.17
N THR A 430 22.49 -3.54 9.60
CA THR A 430 23.40 -3.51 8.45
C THR A 430 23.11 -4.67 7.51
N HIS A 431 23.50 -4.55 6.24
CA HIS A 431 23.35 -5.56 5.20
C HIS A 431 24.03 -6.88 5.57
N GLY A 432 25.11 -6.83 6.37
CA GLY A 432 25.81 -8.01 6.87
C GLY A 432 24.91 -8.94 7.71
N GLU A 433 23.92 -8.39 8.42
CA GLU A 433 22.97 -9.19 9.22
C GLU A 433 22.00 -10.01 8.36
N LEU A 434 21.84 -9.68 7.07
CA LEU A 434 21.03 -10.45 6.13
C LEU A 434 21.67 -11.80 5.79
N MET A 435 22.99 -11.91 5.94
CA MET A 435 23.79 -13.12 5.67
C MET A 435 23.56 -13.70 4.26
N LEU A 436 23.21 -12.86 3.28
CA LEU A 436 22.81 -13.30 1.93
C LEU A 436 23.87 -14.18 1.26
N VAL A 437 25.16 -13.93 1.52
CA VAL A 437 26.29 -14.69 0.93
C VAL A 437 26.28 -16.15 1.38
N GLU A 438 25.76 -16.43 2.58
CA GLU A 438 25.77 -17.75 3.19
C GLU A 438 24.74 -18.70 2.56
N TRP A 439 23.59 -18.17 2.11
CA TRP A 439 22.46 -18.98 1.66
C TRP A 439 21.98 -18.68 0.24
N ILE A 440 22.39 -17.57 -0.38
CA ILE A 440 22.19 -17.30 -1.81
C ILE A 440 23.43 -17.76 -2.58
N LEU A 441 23.59 -19.08 -2.67
CA LEU A 441 24.68 -19.70 -3.42
C LEU A 441 24.35 -19.74 -4.93
N PRO A 442 25.32 -19.48 -5.81
CA PRO A 442 25.11 -19.56 -7.26
C PRO A 442 24.50 -20.90 -7.69
N GLY A 443 23.42 -20.84 -8.48
CA GLY A 443 22.73 -22.03 -9.00
C GLY A 443 21.87 -22.80 -7.99
N SER A 444 21.73 -22.32 -6.75
CA SER A 444 20.81 -22.89 -5.76
C SER A 444 19.33 -22.64 -6.14
N ASN A 445 18.41 -23.40 -5.55
CA ASN A 445 16.97 -23.14 -5.72
C ASN A 445 16.58 -21.74 -5.24
N ALA A 446 17.11 -21.29 -4.09
CA ALA A 446 16.86 -19.94 -3.58
C ALA A 446 17.33 -18.87 -4.56
N SER A 447 18.55 -19.02 -5.10
CA SER A 447 19.13 -18.13 -6.12
C SER A 447 18.21 -17.94 -7.33
N THR A 448 17.59 -19.02 -7.81
CA THR A 448 16.81 -18.99 -9.06
C THR A 448 15.34 -18.60 -8.88
N GLN A 449 14.80 -18.65 -7.66
CA GLN A 449 13.37 -18.44 -7.40
C GLN A 449 13.04 -17.05 -6.84
N ILE A 450 14.00 -16.42 -6.16
CA ILE A 450 13.79 -15.10 -5.58
C ILE A 450 13.64 -14.07 -6.69
N THR A 451 12.47 -13.44 -6.72
CA THR A 451 12.09 -12.40 -7.68
C THR A 451 11.92 -11.02 -7.04
N CYS A 452 11.83 -10.96 -5.70
CA CYS A 452 11.79 -9.71 -4.93
C CYS A 452 12.52 -9.81 -3.59
N LEU A 453 13.29 -8.77 -3.29
CA LEU A 453 13.87 -8.51 -1.97
C LEU A 453 13.40 -7.13 -1.47
N ASP A 454 12.78 -7.09 -0.28
CA ASP A 454 12.45 -5.86 0.45
C ASP A 454 13.29 -5.79 1.73
N ILE A 455 14.27 -4.89 1.73
CA ILE A 455 15.32 -4.74 2.74
C ILE A 455 15.16 -3.41 3.47
N ASP A 456 15.21 -3.46 4.80
CA ASP A 456 15.08 -2.30 5.69
C ASP A 456 16.31 -2.21 6.62
N LEU A 457 17.09 -1.16 6.44
CA LEU A 457 18.38 -0.92 7.09
C LEU A 457 18.27 0.21 8.11
N GLN A 458 18.74 0.01 9.33
CA GLN A 458 18.63 1.02 10.38
C GLN A 458 19.92 1.78 10.68
N GLY A 459 21.07 1.23 10.29
CA GLY A 459 22.40 1.69 10.70
C GLY A 459 23.34 2.08 9.57
N GLU A 460 22.90 2.04 8.31
CA GLU A 460 23.73 2.37 7.14
C GLU A 460 22.89 3.01 6.03
N LYS A 461 23.54 3.69 5.08
CA LYS A 461 22.87 4.32 3.94
C LYS A 461 22.52 3.28 2.88
N VAL A 462 21.44 3.52 2.14
CA VAL A 462 21.10 2.66 0.99
C VAL A 462 22.25 2.58 -0.01
N VAL A 463 22.91 3.71 -0.33
CA VAL A 463 24.03 3.72 -1.30
C VAL A 463 25.22 2.86 -0.87
N ASP A 464 25.54 2.85 0.43
CA ASP A 464 26.67 2.07 0.95
C ASP A 464 26.34 0.56 0.88
N ALA A 465 25.09 0.20 1.25
CA ALA A 465 24.60 -1.16 1.14
C ALA A 465 24.50 -1.64 -0.31
N THR A 466 24.08 -0.79 -1.24
CA THR A 466 24.01 -1.15 -2.67
C THR A 466 25.37 -1.40 -3.26
N HIS A 467 26.40 -0.66 -2.84
CA HIS A 467 27.76 -0.89 -3.29
C HIS A 467 28.25 -2.29 -2.89
N GLU A 468 28.15 -2.63 -1.60
CA GLU A 468 28.59 -3.92 -1.07
C GLU A 468 27.78 -5.09 -1.62
N LEU A 469 26.44 -4.98 -1.64
CA LEU A 469 25.55 -6.01 -2.18
C LEU A 469 25.66 -6.12 -3.71
N GLY A 470 25.88 -5.00 -4.40
CA GLY A 470 26.12 -4.88 -5.84
C GLY A 470 27.29 -5.76 -6.29
N CYS A 471 28.41 -5.66 -5.57
CA CYS A 471 29.62 -6.40 -5.88
C CYS A 471 29.57 -7.90 -5.49
N THR A 472 28.73 -8.28 -4.53
CA THR A 472 28.79 -9.62 -3.90
C THR A 472 27.60 -10.52 -4.16
N ILE A 473 26.39 -9.95 -4.26
CA ILE A 473 25.11 -10.69 -4.26
C ILE A 473 24.25 -10.36 -5.47
N PHE A 474 24.20 -9.10 -5.88
CA PHE A 474 23.34 -8.61 -6.95
C PHE A 474 23.96 -8.84 -8.33
N THR A 475 24.28 -10.09 -8.59
CA THR A 475 24.91 -10.58 -9.81
C THR A 475 24.05 -11.66 -10.46
N MET A 476 24.19 -11.84 -11.78
CA MET A 476 23.38 -12.80 -12.55
C MET A 476 23.56 -14.25 -12.11
N ASP A 477 24.73 -14.62 -11.58
CA ASP A 477 25.01 -15.96 -11.10
C ASP A 477 24.32 -16.27 -9.76
N ARG A 478 24.01 -15.24 -8.96
CA ARG A 478 23.39 -15.38 -7.63
C ARG A 478 21.91 -15.06 -7.61
N LEU A 479 21.44 -14.08 -8.37
CA LEU A 479 20.03 -13.68 -8.38
C LEU A 479 19.52 -13.45 -9.83
N PRO A 480 19.55 -14.49 -10.69
CA PRO A 480 19.14 -14.38 -12.09
C PRO A 480 17.67 -13.98 -12.29
N SER A 481 16.83 -14.16 -11.26
CA SER A 481 15.39 -13.92 -11.32
C SER A 481 14.93 -12.65 -10.60
N LEU A 482 15.84 -11.88 -9.97
CA LEU A 482 15.48 -10.72 -9.17
C LEU A 482 14.94 -9.58 -10.04
N THR A 483 13.61 -9.41 -10.03
CA THR A 483 12.89 -8.44 -10.86
C THR A 483 12.51 -7.15 -10.14
N GLU A 484 12.39 -7.18 -8.82
CA GLU A 484 12.01 -6.03 -8.00
C GLU A 484 12.92 -5.96 -6.75
N LEU A 485 13.46 -4.78 -6.48
CA LEU A 485 14.32 -4.54 -5.32
C LEU A 485 13.79 -3.32 -4.57
N CYS A 486 13.44 -3.50 -3.30
CA CYS A 486 13.05 -2.44 -2.41
C CYS A 486 14.13 -2.25 -1.35
N LEU A 487 14.75 -1.08 -1.33
CA LEU A 487 15.78 -0.72 -0.37
C LEU A 487 15.30 0.44 0.46
N ARG A 488 15.40 0.27 1.76
CA ARG A 488 15.05 1.27 2.73
C ARG A 488 16.20 1.50 3.69
N SER A 489 16.40 2.76 4.06
CA SER A 489 17.15 3.08 5.26
C SER A 489 16.45 4.10 6.16
N THR A 490 16.46 3.81 7.47
CA THR A 490 16.07 4.76 8.51
C THR A 490 17.26 5.60 9.00
N TYR A 491 18.45 5.41 8.42
CA TYR A 491 19.64 6.16 8.76
C TYR A 491 19.53 7.60 8.24
N SER A 492 19.64 8.57 9.14
CA SER A 492 19.58 9.98 8.75
C SER A 492 20.81 10.36 7.93
N ILE A 493 20.57 10.89 6.73
CA ILE A 493 21.61 11.43 5.86
C ILE A 493 21.33 12.90 5.64
N HIS A 494 22.16 13.79 6.16
CA HIS A 494 21.99 15.22 5.87
C HIS A 494 22.24 15.49 4.38
N ILE A 495 21.18 15.45 3.57
CA ILE A 495 21.16 15.76 2.14
C ILE A 495 20.62 17.17 1.97
N ASP A 496 21.45 18.07 1.43
CA ASP A 496 21.14 19.48 1.26
C ASP A 496 20.57 19.73 -0.15
N GLY A 497 19.35 19.25 -0.39
CA GLY A 497 18.56 19.58 -1.60
C GLY A 497 18.44 18.45 -2.64
N TRP A 498 17.73 18.74 -3.74
CA TRP A 498 17.39 17.73 -4.76
C TRP A 498 18.55 17.38 -5.70
N PHE A 499 19.53 18.28 -5.91
CA PHE A 499 20.73 17.96 -6.68
C PHE A 499 21.54 16.81 -6.06
N ASP A 500 21.58 16.76 -4.73
CA ASP A 500 22.21 15.66 -4.00
C ASP A 500 21.41 14.35 -4.14
N SER A 501 20.09 14.45 -4.32
CA SER A 501 19.21 13.29 -4.60
C SER A 501 19.48 12.68 -5.98
N ASP A 502 19.74 13.50 -7.00
CA ASP A 502 20.18 13.01 -8.32
C ASP A 502 21.51 12.28 -8.23
N ARG A 503 22.50 12.84 -7.52
CA ARG A 503 23.81 12.20 -7.32
C ARG A 503 23.67 10.87 -6.55
N TYR A 504 22.78 10.84 -5.55
CA TYR A 504 22.47 9.64 -4.77
C TYR A 504 21.90 8.53 -5.65
N LEU A 505 20.89 8.87 -6.48
CA LEU A 505 20.29 7.93 -7.43
C LEU A 505 21.32 7.41 -8.44
N LYS A 506 22.20 8.28 -8.97
CA LYS A 506 23.25 7.87 -9.92
C LYS A 506 24.20 6.84 -9.32
N GLY A 507 24.62 7.02 -8.07
CA GLY A 507 25.48 6.07 -7.36
C GLY A 507 24.84 4.69 -7.27
N ILE A 508 23.60 4.64 -6.78
CA ILE A 508 22.83 3.39 -6.65
C ILE A 508 22.67 2.69 -8.01
N LEU A 509 22.30 3.42 -9.07
CA LEU A 509 22.10 2.82 -10.38
C LEU A 509 23.41 2.27 -10.98
N ALA A 510 24.55 2.92 -10.71
CA ALA A 510 25.86 2.44 -11.15
C ALA A 510 26.29 1.16 -10.41
N ASP A 511 26.02 1.05 -9.11
CA ASP A 511 26.29 -0.16 -8.33
C ASP A 511 25.41 -1.35 -8.78
N LEU A 512 24.20 -1.08 -9.27
CA LEU A 512 23.26 -2.10 -9.76
C LEU A 512 23.38 -2.40 -11.27
N GLN A 513 24.38 -1.84 -11.96
CA GLN A 513 24.52 -1.97 -13.41
C GLN A 513 24.57 -3.42 -13.92
N TRP A 514 25.09 -4.32 -13.10
CA TRP A 514 25.25 -5.75 -13.40
C TRP A 514 24.02 -6.59 -13.07
N MET A 515 22.86 -5.95 -12.86
CA MET A 515 21.56 -6.61 -12.68
C MET A 515 20.66 -6.55 -13.93
N PRO A 516 20.89 -7.40 -14.95
CA PRO A 516 20.00 -7.52 -16.10
C PRO A 516 18.52 -7.82 -15.82
N PRO A 517 18.10 -8.56 -14.77
CA PRO A 517 16.69 -8.92 -14.61
C PRO A 517 15.90 -7.85 -13.86
N LEU A 518 16.57 -6.88 -13.23
CA LEU A 518 15.92 -5.87 -12.41
C LEU A 518 15.04 -4.96 -13.26
N ARG A 519 13.75 -4.93 -12.93
CA ARG A 519 12.73 -4.12 -13.61
C ARG A 519 12.19 -3.00 -12.74
N VAL A 520 12.19 -3.18 -11.41
CA VAL A 520 11.68 -2.19 -10.46
C VAL A 520 12.72 -1.95 -9.37
N LEU A 521 13.01 -0.68 -9.13
CA LEU A 521 13.82 -0.24 -8.00
C LEU A 521 13.01 0.72 -7.14
N ARG A 522 12.83 0.39 -5.86
CA ARG A 522 12.30 1.30 -4.84
C ARG A 522 13.42 1.72 -3.90
N ILE A 523 13.54 3.03 -3.71
CA ILE A 523 14.48 3.64 -2.77
C ILE A 523 13.66 4.43 -1.75
N GLU A 524 13.93 4.18 -0.48
CA GLU A 524 13.38 4.89 0.66
C GLU A 524 14.50 5.25 1.63
N GLU A 525 14.60 6.52 2.00
CA GLU A 525 15.73 7.00 2.81
C GLU A 525 15.29 8.23 3.62
N MET A 526 15.59 8.31 4.91
CA MET A 526 14.86 9.24 5.81
C MET A 526 14.89 10.71 5.38
N ASP A 527 16.01 11.16 4.83
CA ASP A 527 16.27 12.57 4.53
C ASP A 527 16.44 12.86 3.03
N ILE A 528 16.13 11.90 2.14
CA ILE A 528 16.13 12.20 0.71
C ILE A 528 15.02 13.19 0.36
N GLN A 529 15.34 14.15 -0.51
CA GLN A 529 14.37 15.13 -0.98
C GLN A 529 13.52 14.52 -2.10
N PRO A 530 12.25 14.92 -2.23
CA PRO A 530 11.46 14.57 -3.42
C PRO A 530 12.07 15.28 -4.64
N PHE A 531 11.97 14.65 -5.81
CA PHE A 531 12.34 15.31 -7.05
C PHE A 531 11.31 16.40 -7.42
N PRO A 532 11.71 17.42 -8.20
CA PRO A 532 10.78 18.38 -8.77
C PRO A 532 9.77 17.70 -9.73
N ASP A 533 8.76 18.45 -10.18
CA ASP A 533 7.75 17.95 -11.12
C ASP A 533 8.32 17.47 -12.46
N SER A 534 9.46 18.02 -12.88
CA SER A 534 10.22 17.56 -14.04
C SER A 534 10.85 16.18 -13.87
N GLY A 535 10.87 15.64 -12.64
CA GLY A 535 11.54 14.40 -12.28
C GLY A 535 13.05 14.55 -12.09
N PRO A 536 13.75 13.42 -11.85
CA PRO A 536 15.21 13.35 -11.80
C PRO A 536 15.86 13.88 -13.08
N ALA A 537 17.10 14.35 -12.97
CA ALA A 537 17.89 14.74 -14.14
C ALA A 537 18.06 13.56 -15.12
N GLU A 538 18.06 13.86 -16.42
CA GLU A 538 18.34 12.86 -17.45
C GLU A 538 19.77 12.31 -17.27
N LEU A 539 19.93 11.00 -17.49
CA LEU A 539 21.20 10.30 -17.25
C LEU A 539 21.74 9.71 -18.56
N GLU A 540 22.94 10.09 -18.96
CA GLU A 540 23.67 9.55 -20.11
C GLU A 540 24.61 8.43 -19.65
N THR A 541 24.42 7.17 -20.07
CA THR A 541 25.42 6.10 -19.85
C THR A 541 25.05 4.74 -20.50
N PHE A 542 26.00 3.81 -20.43
CA PHE A 542 25.86 2.36 -20.64
C PHE A 542 25.73 1.53 -19.34
N GLU A 543 26.00 2.14 -18.18
CA GLU A 543 26.24 1.48 -16.89
C GLU A 543 25.02 1.43 -15.96
N TYR A 544 23.81 1.18 -16.48
CA TYR A 544 22.60 1.08 -15.65
C TYR A 544 21.83 -0.22 -15.92
N PRO A 545 21.05 -0.75 -14.95
CA PRO A 545 20.34 -2.02 -15.11
C PRO A 545 19.48 -1.99 -16.39
N LEU A 546 19.78 -2.87 -17.36
CA LEU A 546 19.27 -2.77 -18.73
C LEU A 546 17.74 -2.93 -18.85
N LYS A 547 17.11 -3.65 -17.91
CA LYS A 547 15.67 -3.90 -17.90
C LYS A 547 14.89 -3.04 -16.90
N LEU A 548 15.52 -2.05 -16.27
CA LEU A 548 14.82 -1.18 -15.34
C LEU A 548 13.70 -0.45 -16.08
N ASP A 549 12.46 -0.71 -15.67
CA ASP A 549 11.21 -0.16 -16.20
C ASP A 549 10.63 0.91 -15.27
N TYR A 550 10.78 0.74 -13.94
CA TYR A 550 10.20 1.63 -12.94
C TYR A 550 11.18 2.00 -11.84
N LEU A 551 11.13 3.28 -11.44
CA LEU A 551 11.77 3.81 -10.26
C LEU A 551 10.69 4.33 -9.29
N ILE A 552 10.78 3.92 -8.04
CA ILE A 552 9.93 4.38 -6.94
C ILE A 552 10.80 5.10 -5.93
N TRP A 553 10.51 6.37 -5.69
CA TRP A 553 11.27 7.23 -4.80
C TRP A 553 10.39 7.64 -3.63
N HIS A 554 10.74 7.23 -2.42
CA HIS A 554 10.00 7.61 -1.22
C HIS A 554 10.85 8.43 -0.27
N SER A 555 10.35 9.60 0.09
CA SER A 555 10.93 10.49 1.10
C SER A 555 10.08 10.43 2.38
N PRO A 556 10.45 9.63 3.41
CA PRO A 556 9.67 9.45 4.63
C PRO A 556 9.42 10.76 5.37
N ARG A 557 10.44 11.63 5.46
CA ARG A 557 10.32 12.96 6.08
C ARG A 557 9.23 13.83 5.47
N PHE A 558 8.97 13.67 4.18
CA PHE A 558 7.93 14.41 3.45
C PHE A 558 6.68 13.57 3.21
N ASN A 559 6.65 12.32 3.68
CA ASN A 559 5.65 11.31 3.37
C ASN A 559 5.25 11.26 1.88
N CYS A 560 6.22 11.48 0.99
CA CYS A 560 5.97 11.63 -0.43
C CYS A 560 6.52 10.41 -1.17
N THR A 561 5.68 9.71 -1.93
CA THR A 561 6.13 8.68 -2.87
C THR A 561 5.93 9.17 -4.30
N GLN A 562 7.00 9.15 -5.08
CA GLN A 562 7.00 9.47 -6.49
C GLN A 562 7.29 8.21 -7.32
N TYR A 563 6.60 8.09 -8.45
CA TYR A 563 6.69 6.95 -9.33
C TYR A 563 7.15 7.42 -10.70
N TYR A 564 8.09 6.71 -11.30
CA TYR A 564 8.64 7.04 -12.60
C TYR A 564 8.69 5.81 -13.48
N ARG A 565 8.24 5.94 -14.72
CA ARG A 565 8.59 5.03 -15.82
C ARG A 565 9.96 5.45 -16.36
N VAL A 566 10.84 4.48 -16.56
CA VAL A 566 12.16 4.68 -17.18
C VAL A 566 12.01 4.55 -18.69
N ILE A 567 12.41 5.58 -19.43
CA ILE A 567 12.38 5.64 -20.89
C ILE A 567 13.82 5.67 -21.39
N ARG A 568 14.15 4.76 -22.31
CA ARG A 568 15.48 4.70 -22.95
C ARG A 568 15.40 5.32 -24.33
N GLN A 569 16.23 6.32 -24.58
CA GLN A 569 16.34 6.96 -25.89
C GLN A 569 17.78 6.82 -26.41
N PRO A 570 17.99 6.26 -27.61
CA PRO A 570 19.32 6.26 -28.21
C PRO A 570 19.73 7.71 -28.53
N LEU A 571 20.95 8.10 -28.15
CA LEU A 571 21.49 9.45 -28.40
C LEU A 571 21.92 9.65 -29.86
N GLU A 572 22.21 8.57 -30.58
CA GLU A 572 22.55 8.59 -32.00
C GLU A 572 21.72 7.57 -32.80
N GLU A 573 21.25 7.95 -33.99
CA GLU A 573 20.67 7.01 -34.95
C GLU A 573 21.80 6.13 -35.50
N VAL A 574 21.83 4.86 -35.09
CA VAL A 574 22.86 3.91 -35.51
C VAL A 574 22.74 3.64 -37.01
N ALA A 575 23.59 4.29 -37.80
CA ALA A 575 23.73 4.01 -39.24
C ALA A 575 24.54 2.72 -39.52
N ASN A 576 25.21 2.14 -38.52
CA ASN A 576 26.08 0.98 -38.69
C ASN A 576 25.80 -0.13 -37.63
N PRO A 577 25.25 -1.30 -38.02
CA PRO A 577 24.92 -2.39 -37.10
C PRO A 577 26.14 -3.09 -36.45
N TYR A 578 27.36 -2.67 -36.78
CA TYR A 578 28.61 -3.18 -36.21
C TYR A 578 29.34 -2.18 -35.29
N ALA A 579 28.75 -1.01 -35.01
CA ALA A 579 29.32 -0.03 -34.07
C ALA A 579 29.10 -0.46 -32.61
N GLU A 580 29.89 0.10 -31.69
CA GLU A 580 29.65 0.02 -30.25
C GLU A 580 28.18 0.39 -29.94
N PRO A 581 27.57 -0.19 -28.88
CA PRO A 581 26.20 0.15 -28.53
C PRO A 581 26.07 1.68 -28.44
N PRO A 582 25.00 2.28 -28.98
CA PRO A 582 24.83 3.73 -28.91
C PRO A 582 24.61 4.15 -27.46
N LEU A 583 25.23 5.27 -27.05
CA LEU A 583 24.94 5.89 -25.76
C LEU A 583 23.41 6.03 -25.61
N THR A 584 22.88 5.58 -24.48
CA THR A 584 21.46 5.72 -24.16
C THR A 584 21.26 6.81 -23.13
N LEU A 585 20.28 7.67 -23.41
CA LEU A 585 19.74 8.64 -22.49
C LEU A 585 18.59 7.99 -21.71
N LEU A 586 18.71 7.92 -20.40
CA LEU A 586 17.62 7.55 -19.51
C LEU A 586 16.82 8.79 -19.14
N LYS A 587 15.52 8.75 -19.44
CA LYS A 587 14.53 9.74 -19.02
C LYS A 587 13.56 9.12 -18.03
N PHE A 588 13.15 9.90 -17.05
CA PHE A 588 12.19 9.48 -16.03
C PHE A 588 10.87 10.19 -16.27
N GLN A 589 9.85 9.44 -16.70
CA GLN A 589 8.50 9.97 -16.88
C GLN A 589 7.69 9.73 -15.61
N ARG A 590 7.26 10.81 -14.95
CA ARG A 590 6.43 10.74 -13.74
C ARG A 590 5.09 10.06 -14.02
N LEU A 591 4.74 9.12 -13.17
CA LEU A 591 3.46 8.40 -13.16
C LEU A 591 2.58 8.91 -12.01
N PRO A 592 1.24 8.93 -12.19
CA PRO A 592 0.33 9.23 -11.10
C PRO A 592 0.33 8.09 -10.07
N ALA A 593 0.11 8.40 -8.79
CA ALA A 593 0.03 7.37 -7.74
C ALA A 593 -1.05 6.30 -8.01
N SER A 594 -2.09 6.64 -8.78
CA SER A 594 -3.12 5.70 -9.23
C SER A 594 -2.62 4.59 -10.16
N PHE A 595 -1.39 4.65 -10.68
CA PHE A 595 -0.85 3.60 -11.57
C PHE A 595 -0.72 2.24 -10.86
N ARG A 596 -0.50 2.24 -9.53
CA ARG A 596 -0.42 1.03 -8.70
C ARG A 596 -1.78 0.56 -8.18
N ALA A 597 -2.84 1.31 -8.49
CA ALA A 597 -4.15 1.03 -7.94
C ALA A 597 -4.66 -0.32 -8.45
N ASN A 598 -4.99 -1.20 -7.50
CA ASN A 598 -5.77 -2.40 -7.73
C ASN A 598 -7.18 -2.14 -7.19
N ILE A 599 -8.20 -2.40 -8.00
CA ILE A 599 -9.60 -2.16 -7.64
C ILE A 599 -10.27 -3.53 -7.65
N SER A 600 -11.21 -3.86 -6.78
CA SER A 600 -11.93 -5.13 -6.90
C SER A 600 -13.06 -5.04 -7.94
N ASP A 601 -13.67 -6.16 -8.32
CA ASP A 601 -14.87 -6.14 -9.15
C ASP A 601 -16.03 -5.43 -8.46
N GLU A 602 -16.01 -5.41 -7.12
CA GLU A 602 -16.90 -4.67 -6.23
C GLU A 602 -16.56 -3.18 -6.16
N GLY A 603 -15.41 -2.74 -6.68
CA GLY A 603 -15.03 -1.33 -6.75
C GLY A 603 -14.20 -0.83 -5.57
N GLU A 604 -13.74 -1.74 -4.71
CA GLU A 604 -12.89 -1.42 -3.57
C GLU A 604 -11.46 -1.19 -4.02
N TRP A 605 -10.80 -0.15 -3.52
CA TRP A 605 -9.37 0.04 -3.81
C TRP A 605 -8.55 -0.85 -2.87
N ILE A 606 -7.99 -1.92 -3.41
CA ILE A 606 -7.19 -2.89 -2.65
C ILE A 606 -5.91 -2.19 -2.20
N GLN A 607 -5.85 -1.92 -0.90
CA GLN A 607 -4.73 -1.27 -0.24
C GLN A 607 -4.49 -1.96 1.09
N SER A 608 -3.23 -2.28 1.41
CA SER A 608 -2.88 -2.72 2.76
C SER A 608 -2.86 -1.53 3.70
N SER A 609 -3.43 -1.71 4.88
CA SER A 609 -3.27 -0.82 6.04
C SER A 609 -1.82 -0.77 6.51
N ARG A 610 -1.07 -1.87 6.38
CA ARG A 610 0.38 -1.89 6.53
C ARG A 610 1.04 -1.29 5.31
N LEU A 611 1.50 -0.05 5.45
CA LEU A 611 2.12 0.71 4.37
C LEU A 611 3.32 -0.02 3.73
N ARG A 612 4.09 -0.79 4.51
CA ARG A 612 5.21 -1.59 3.99
C ARG A 612 4.80 -2.63 2.97
N HIS A 613 3.66 -3.30 3.15
CA HIS A 613 3.18 -4.33 2.23
C HIS A 613 2.78 -3.76 0.84
N ASN A 614 2.68 -2.43 0.75
CA ASN A 614 2.43 -1.70 -0.49
C ASN A 614 3.73 -1.20 -1.17
N ASN A 615 4.91 -1.57 -0.67
CA ASN A 615 6.20 -1.18 -1.26
C ASN A 615 6.39 -1.75 -2.67
N THR A 616 5.91 -2.97 -2.91
CA THR A 616 6.07 -3.68 -4.16
C THR A 616 4.93 -3.42 -5.14
N ILE A 617 5.25 -3.36 -6.43
CA ILE A 617 4.28 -3.13 -7.50
C ILE A 617 4.01 -4.38 -8.33
N PHE A 618 4.89 -5.40 -8.29
CA PHE A 618 4.59 -6.71 -8.83
C PHE A 618 3.89 -7.62 -7.80
N ASP A 619 3.07 -8.54 -8.32
CA ASP A 619 2.57 -9.70 -7.64
C ASP A 619 3.57 -10.85 -7.84
N HIS A 620 4.24 -11.21 -6.76
CA HIS A 620 5.24 -12.29 -6.72
C HIS A 620 4.66 -13.64 -6.29
N THR A 621 3.35 -13.72 -6.06
CA THR A 621 2.69 -15.00 -5.78
C THR A 621 2.51 -15.84 -7.06
N VAL A 622 2.66 -15.21 -8.23
CA VAL A 622 2.56 -15.83 -9.56
C VAL A 622 3.91 -15.81 -10.28
N SER A 623 4.12 -16.78 -11.18
CA SER A 623 5.31 -16.85 -12.02
C SER A 623 4.93 -16.80 -13.52
N PRO A 624 5.54 -15.89 -14.32
CA PRO A 624 6.44 -14.82 -13.90
C PRO A 624 5.69 -13.71 -13.12
N PRO A 625 6.38 -12.89 -12.31
CA PRO A 625 5.79 -11.75 -11.61
C PRO A 625 5.08 -10.78 -12.57
N ARG A 626 3.96 -10.20 -12.15
CA ARG A 626 3.11 -9.30 -12.96
C ARG A 626 2.75 -8.07 -12.17
N LEU A 627 2.62 -6.87 -12.77
CA LEU A 627 2.19 -5.71 -11.95
C LEU A 627 0.82 -6.03 -11.37
N ARG A 628 0.66 -5.80 -10.06
CA ARG A 628 -0.58 -6.02 -9.32
C ARG A 628 -1.73 -5.45 -10.15
N HIS A 629 -2.62 -6.35 -10.56
CA HIS A 629 -3.59 -6.10 -11.62
C HIS A 629 -4.53 -4.94 -11.26
N GLN A 630 -4.97 -4.17 -12.26
CA GLN A 630 -6.35 -3.67 -12.27
C GLN A 630 -7.21 -4.81 -12.84
N PRO A 631 -8.42 -5.09 -12.32
CA PRO A 631 -9.27 -6.11 -12.88
C PRO A 631 -9.46 -5.87 -14.36
N TRP A 632 -9.39 -6.96 -15.11
CA TRP A 632 -9.86 -6.96 -16.47
C TRP A 632 -11.38 -6.91 -16.45
N MET A 633 -11.87 -5.80 -17.00
CA MET A 633 -13.27 -5.45 -17.20
C MET A 633 -13.85 -6.35 -18.29
N SER A 634 -14.69 -7.32 -17.92
CA SER A 634 -15.71 -7.87 -18.82
C SER A 634 -16.89 -6.92 -18.99
#